data_AF-X1ID52-F1
#
_entry.id   AF-X1ID52-F1
#
_cell.length_a   1.000
_cell.length_b   1.000
_cell.length_c   1.000
_cell.angle_alpha   90.00
_cell.angle_beta   90.00
_cell.angle_gamma   90.00
#
_symmetry.space_group_name_H-M   'P 1'
#
loop_
_entity.id
_entity.type
_entity.pdbx_description
1 polymer ?
#
loop_
_entity_poly.entity_id
_entity_poly.type
_entity_poly.pdbx_seq_one_letter_code
_entity_poly.pdbx_strand_id
1 'polypeptide(L)'
;GEPAQGIIAVAWVLRNRLDTGMSVGFCALDREDLNFFIWRQPQWKKDLVEDIWNKVKAGQIADPTGGAKYFENVNAFGDPPWINDVEFVISIGNHRFYK
;
A
#
# COMPACT_ATOMS: atom_id res chain seq x y z
N GLY A 1 -3.68 12.70 -7.45
CA GLY A 1 -4.19 11.65 -6.56
C GLY A 1 -3.84 10.32 -7.20
N GLU A 2 -3.43 9.32 -6.41
CA GLU A 2 -3.06 8.03 -6.99
C GLU A 2 -4.18 7.49 -7.89
N PRO A 3 -3.86 6.99 -9.09
CA PRO A 3 -4.85 6.26 -9.88
C PRO A 3 -5.36 5.06 -9.05
N ALA A 4 -6.60 4.60 -9.29
CA ALA A 4 -7.22 3.51 -8.53
C ALA A 4 -6.31 2.26 -8.38
N GLN A 5 -5.41 2.06 -9.34
CA GLN A 5 -4.39 1.03 -9.34
C GLN A 5 -3.38 1.11 -8.18
N GLY A 6 -3.02 2.31 -7.73
CA GLY A 6 -2.14 2.51 -6.55
C GLY A 6 -2.83 2.09 -5.26
N ILE A 7 -4.12 2.42 -5.11
CA ILE A 7 -4.93 1.99 -3.96
C ILE A 7 -5.06 0.46 -3.94
N ILE A 8 -5.32 -0.15 -5.10
CA ILE A 8 -5.37 -1.61 -5.25
C ILE A 8 -4.02 -2.25 -4.87
N ALA A 9 -2.91 -1.69 -5.34
CA ALA A 9 -1.57 -2.20 -5.07
C ALA A 9 -1.23 -2.14 -3.57
N VAL A 10 -1.54 -1.03 -2.89
CA VAL A 10 -1.34 -0.91 -1.43
C VAL A 10 -2.25 -1.88 -0.67
N ALA A 11 -3.50 -2.04 -1.09
CA ALA A 11 -4.41 -3.02 -0.49
C ALA A 11 -3.85 -4.46 -0.62
N TRP A 12 -3.27 -4.81 -1.76
CA TRP A 12 -2.62 -6.11 -1.94
C TRP A 12 -1.39 -6.29 -1.04
N VAL A 13 -0.56 -5.26 -0.86
CA VAL A 13 0.57 -5.32 0.11
C VAL A 13 0.08 -5.64 1.52
N LEU A 14 -1.01 -5.01 1.96
CA LEU A 14 -1.58 -5.28 3.29
C LEU A 14 -2.09 -6.72 3.41
N ARG A 15 -2.76 -7.23 2.37
CA ARG A 15 -3.20 -8.61 2.32
C ARG A 15 -2.01 -9.60 2.34
N ASN A 16 -0.99 -9.36 1.52
CA ASN A 16 0.21 -10.21 1.45
C ASN A 16 0.98 -10.25 2.79
N ARG A 17 0.98 -9.14 3.55
CA ARG A 17 1.50 -9.12 4.93
C ARG A 17 0.71 -10.04 5.84
N LEU A 18 -0.62 -9.88 5.87
CA LEU A 18 -1.51 -10.73 6.69
C LEU A 18 -1.36 -12.20 6.34
N ASP A 19 -1.34 -12.54 5.06
CA ASP A 19 -1.22 -13.90 4.54
C ASP A 19 0.12 -14.55 4.92
N THR A 20 1.15 -13.74 5.25
CA THR A 20 2.46 -14.23 5.70
C THR A 20 2.74 -14.03 7.20
N GLY A 21 1.69 -13.72 7.99
CA GLY A 21 1.80 -13.56 9.44
C GLY A 21 2.50 -12.27 9.88
N MET A 22 2.76 -11.34 8.96
CA MET A 22 3.27 -10.01 9.30
C MET A 22 2.15 -9.15 9.85
N SER A 23 2.47 -8.28 10.81
CA SER A 23 1.52 -7.28 11.27
C SER A 23 1.19 -6.30 10.15
N VAL A 24 -0.07 -5.87 10.09
CA VAL A 24 -0.48 -4.69 9.31
C VAL A 24 -0.08 -3.40 10.02
N GLY A 25 1.15 -3.36 10.52
CA GLY A 25 1.82 -2.09 10.68
C GLY A 25 2.05 -1.60 9.26
N PHE A 26 1.41 -0.51 8.84
CA PHE A 26 2.17 0.35 7.96
C PHE A 26 3.36 0.72 8.84
N CYS A 27 4.57 0.25 8.57
CA CYS A 27 5.76 0.71 9.30
C CYS A 27 6.00 2.23 9.14
N ALA A 28 5.05 2.96 8.52
CA ALA A 28 4.93 4.40 8.43
C ALA A 28 3.70 5.00 9.17
N LEU A 29 2.85 4.21 9.87
CA LEU A 29 1.58 4.68 10.48
C LEU A 29 1.68 5.24 11.90
N ASP A 30 2.80 5.10 12.59
CA ASP A 30 2.99 5.78 13.89
C ASP A 30 3.39 7.25 13.71
N ARG A 31 2.90 7.88 12.63
CA ARG A 31 3.03 9.31 12.42
C ARG A 31 1.68 9.96 12.64
N GLU A 32 1.63 10.93 13.56
CA GLU A 32 0.45 11.75 13.84
C GLU A 32 -0.10 12.42 12.55
N ASP A 33 0.77 12.66 11.55
CA ASP A 33 0.41 13.26 10.27
C ASP A 33 -0.53 12.38 9.41
N LEU A 34 -0.50 11.06 9.56
CA LEU A 34 -1.23 10.14 8.71
C LEU A 34 -2.69 10.02 9.14
N ASN A 35 -2.96 10.02 10.44
CA ASN A 35 -4.32 10.12 10.97
C ASN A 35 -5.00 11.43 10.52
N PHE A 36 -4.24 12.52 10.55
CA PHE A 36 -4.71 13.82 10.06
C PHE A 36 -4.93 13.84 8.54
N PHE A 37 -4.04 13.21 7.78
CA PHE A 37 -4.19 13.04 6.33
C PHE A 37 -5.44 12.25 5.97
N ILE A 38 -5.71 11.14 6.66
CA ILE A 38 -6.91 10.30 6.48
C ILE A 38 -8.17 11.12 6.82
N TRP A 39 -8.15 11.85 7.94
CA TRP A 39 -9.27 12.69 8.35
C TRP A 39 -9.66 13.71 7.26
N ARG A 40 -8.67 14.35 6.63
CA ARG A 40 -8.85 15.33 5.53
C ARG A 40 -9.32 14.74 4.20
N GLN A 41 -9.28 13.42 4.02
CA GLN A 41 -9.76 12.84 2.75
C GLN A 41 -11.28 12.97 2.63
N PRO A 42 -11.80 13.27 1.44
CA PRO A 42 -13.25 13.33 1.22
C PRO A 42 -13.88 11.94 1.41
N GLN A 43 -15.15 11.90 1.86
CA GLN A 43 -15.84 10.66 2.22
C GLN A 43 -15.84 9.63 1.08
N TRP A 44 -16.13 10.06 -0.16
CA TRP A 44 -16.13 9.18 -1.34
C TRP A 44 -14.81 8.42 -1.54
N LYS A 45 -13.68 9.00 -1.11
CA LYS A 45 -12.38 8.36 -1.22
C LYS A 45 -12.17 7.31 -0.12
N LYS A 46 -12.73 7.53 1.07
CA LYS A 46 -12.75 6.54 2.15
C LYS A 46 -13.60 5.34 1.74
N ASP A 47 -14.79 5.60 1.18
CA ASP A 47 -15.70 4.57 0.66
C ASP A 47 -15.04 3.76 -0.47
N LEU A 48 -14.31 4.43 -1.38
CA LEU A 48 -13.54 3.78 -2.44
C LEU A 48 -12.46 2.85 -1.88
N VAL A 49 -11.70 3.28 -0.87
CA VAL A 49 -10.66 2.46 -0.23
C VAL A 49 -11.27 1.24 0.46
N GLU A 50 -12.41 1.41 1.13
CA GLU A 50 -13.12 0.32 1.79
C GLU A 50 -13.67 -0.72 0.79
N ASP A 51 -14.28 -0.27 -0.31
CA ASP A 51 -14.75 -1.14 -1.39
C ASP A 51 -13.59 -1.93 -2.02
N ILE A 52 -12.48 -1.26 -2.36
CA ILE A 52 -11.29 -1.91 -2.91
C ILE A 52 -10.74 -2.94 -1.92
N TRP A 53 -10.63 -2.61 -0.64
CA TRP A 53 -10.15 -3.52 0.39
C TRP A 53 -11.02 -4.78 0.49
N ASN A 54 -12.35 -4.62 0.47
CA ASN A 54 -13.27 -5.74 0.51
C ASN A 54 -13.16 -6.64 -0.73
N LYS A 55 -13.01 -6.05 -1.92
CA LYS A 55 -12.79 -6.80 -3.17
C LYS A 55 -11.45 -7.55 -3.18
N VAL A 56 -10.39 -6.93 -2.66
CA VAL A 56 -9.08 -7.58 -2.52
C VAL A 56 -9.17 -8.76 -1.55
N LYS A 57 -9.76 -8.60 -0.36
CA LYS A 57 -9.96 -9.72 0.58
C LYS A 57 -10.79 -10.85 -0.02
N ALA A 58 -11.83 -10.52 -0.80
CA ALA A 58 -12.67 -11.49 -1.48
C ALA A 58 -12.01 -12.15 -2.70
N GLY A 59 -10.79 -11.75 -3.08
CA GLY A 59 -10.09 -12.28 -4.26
C GLY A 59 -10.72 -11.87 -5.60
N GLN A 60 -11.48 -10.77 -5.62
CA GLN A 60 -12.20 -10.29 -6.81
C GLN A 60 -11.34 -9.40 -7.72
N ILE A 61 -10.19 -8.94 -7.24
CA ILE A 61 -9.23 -8.11 -7.98
C ILE A 61 -7.89 -8.83 -7.97
N ALA A 62 -7.25 -9.03 -9.12
CA ALA A 62 -5.92 -9.66 -9.20
C ALA A 62 -4.84 -8.80 -8.53
N ASP A 63 -3.76 -9.42 -8.05
CA ASP A 63 -2.61 -8.73 -7.46
C ASP A 63 -1.73 -8.09 -8.55
N PRO A 64 -1.72 -6.74 -8.69
CA PRO A 64 -0.85 -6.09 -9.67
C PRO A 64 0.61 -6.01 -9.21
N THR A 65 0.90 -6.35 -7.96
CA THR A 65 2.23 -6.24 -7.33
C THR A 65 2.99 -7.55 -7.28
N GLY A 66 2.39 -8.66 -7.70
CA GLY A 66 3.06 -9.97 -7.77
C GLY A 66 3.60 -10.48 -6.43
N GLY A 67 2.87 -10.25 -5.33
CA GLY A 67 3.26 -10.70 -4.00
C GLY A 67 4.08 -9.70 -3.19
N ALA A 68 4.08 -8.42 -3.54
CA ALA A 68 4.83 -7.42 -2.79
C ALA A 68 4.35 -7.30 -1.34
N LYS A 69 5.29 -7.07 -0.42
CA LYS A 69 5.05 -6.86 1.01
C LYS A 69 5.57 -5.51 1.51
N TYR A 70 6.30 -4.78 0.67
CA TYR A 70 6.84 -3.47 1.00
C TYR A 70 6.53 -2.49 -0.13
N PHE A 71 6.38 -1.21 0.22
CA PHE A 71 6.27 -0.14 -0.75
C PHE A 71 6.84 1.15 -0.19
N GLU A 72 7.35 2.03 -1.05
CA GLU A 72 7.82 3.37 -0.67
C GLU A 72 7.66 4.35 -1.82
N ASN A 73 7.38 5.61 -1.49
CA ASN A 73 7.50 6.73 -2.40
C ASN A 73 8.91 7.33 -2.30
N VAL A 74 9.86 6.64 -2.93
CA VAL A 74 11.28 7.01 -2.93
C VAL A 74 11.54 8.41 -3.50
N ASN A 75 10.67 8.91 -4.39
CA ASN A 75 10.81 10.26 -4.95
C ASN A 75 10.48 11.34 -3.90
N ALA A 76 9.60 11.04 -2.94
CA ALA A 76 9.21 11.97 -1.89
C ALA A 76 10.03 11.80 -0.60
N PHE A 77 10.45 10.58 -0.28
CA PHE A 77 11.05 10.25 1.01
C PHE A 77 12.48 9.70 0.94
N GLY A 78 13.00 9.48 -0.27
CA GLY A 78 14.30 8.84 -0.48
C GLY A 78 14.25 7.32 -0.27
N ASP A 79 15.42 6.70 -0.39
CA ASP A 79 15.56 5.26 -0.24
C ASP A 79 15.59 4.86 1.24
N PRO A 80 14.67 3.98 1.69
CA PRO A 80 14.66 3.52 3.06
C PRO A 80 15.75 2.45 3.27
N PRO A 81 16.29 2.28 4.50
CA PRO A 81 17.38 1.35 4.76
C PRO A 81 17.10 -0.10 4.34
N TRP A 82 15.84 -0.54 4.45
CA TRP A 82 15.39 -1.90 4.13
C TRP A 82 15.36 -2.20 2.62
N ILE A 83 15.52 -1.21 1.74
CA ILE A 83 15.42 -1.41 0.29
C ILE A 83 16.49 -2.36 -0.26
N ASN A 84 17.63 -2.49 0.42
CA ASN A 84 18.74 -3.35 0.01
C ASN A 84 18.50 -4.83 0.33
N ASP A 85 17.53 -5.13 1.19
CA ASP A 85 17.22 -6.48 1.66
C ASP A 85 16.00 -7.10 0.95
N VAL A 86 15.42 -6.38 -0.02
CA VAL A 86 14.18 -6.75 -0.71
C VAL A 86 14.33 -6.63 -2.23
N GLU A 87 13.54 -7.42 -2.98
CA GLU A 87 13.57 -7.38 -4.44
C GLU A 87 12.55 -6.37 -4.96
N PHE A 88 12.98 -5.44 -5.82
CA PHE A 88 12.05 -4.56 -6.54
C PHE A 88 11.15 -5.36 -7.48
N VAL A 89 9.85 -5.09 -7.43
CA VAL A 89 8.86 -5.78 -8.27
C VAL A 89 8.32 -4.86 -9.37
N ILE A 90 7.70 -3.74 -8.98
CA ILE A 90 7.03 -2.84 -9.94
C ILE A 90 6.91 -1.42 -9.36
N SER A 91 6.78 -0.43 -10.24
CA SER A 91 6.35 0.92 -9.88
C SER A 91 4.92 1.19 -10.34
N ILE A 92 4.06 1.66 -9.43
CA ILE A 92 2.67 2.05 -9.74
C ILE A 92 2.44 3.43 -9.14
N GLY A 93 2.16 4.41 -10.01
CA GLY A 93 2.07 5.81 -9.58
C GLY A 93 3.40 6.30 -9.03
N ASN A 94 3.39 6.84 -7.80
CA ASN A 94 4.59 7.31 -7.11
C ASN A 94 5.22 6.25 -6.19
N HIS A 95 4.62 5.06 -6.09
CA HIS A 95 5.10 4.00 -5.23
C HIS A 95 5.94 2.99 -6.00
N ARG A 96 7.05 2.58 -5.39
CA ARG A 96 7.79 1.37 -5.75
C ARG A 96 7.39 0.25 -4.79
N PHE A 97 7.20 -0.95 -5.32
CA PHE A 97 6.77 -2.14 -4.57
C PHE A 97 7.88 -3.19 -4.55
N TYR A 98 8.04 -3.88 -3.42
CA TYR A 98 9.11 -4.84 -3.18
C TYR A 98 8.61 -6.10 -2.45
N LYS A 99 9.31 -7.22 -2.64
CA LYS A 99 9.03 -8.53 -1.99
C LYS A 99 10.24 -9.03 -1.20
#